data_AF-A0A2D4FVK9-F1
#
_entry.id   AF-A0A2D4FVK9-F1
#
_cell.length_a   1.000
_cell.length_b   1.000
_cell.length_c   1.000
_cell.angle_alpha   90.00
_cell.angle_beta   90.00
_cell.angle_gamma   90.00
#
_symmetry.space_group_name_H-M   'P 1'
#
loop_
_entity.id
_entity.type
_entity.pdbx_description
1 polymer ?
#
loop_
_entity_poly.entity_id
_entity_poly.type
_entity_poly.pdbx_seq_one_letter_code
_entity_poly.pdbx_strand_id
1 'polypeptide(L)'
;LQRAPAAGAPARLRLCHEAPAPAASGGSKGSAQLGIQPTFGILFDIDGVLVRGRTPIPAARKAFQKLLNSQGQLLVPVVFVTNAGNCLCQKKADQLSHLLEVPISKDQVMMSHSPLRMFRRYHDKCVLVSGQGPLLDIAKQLRETYPLLDMVDHDRRPKVLHLPTMDFPKIEAVIL
;
A
#
# COMPACT_ATOMS: atom_id res chain seq x y z
N LEU A 1 20.97 42.70 15.05
CA LEU A 1 19.55 42.32 14.84
C LEU A 1 19.38 41.88 13.40
N GLN A 2 19.56 40.58 13.13
CA GLN A 2 19.37 40.02 11.79
C GLN A 2 18.41 38.84 11.94
N ARG A 3 17.20 38.99 11.38
CA ARG A 3 16.12 38.00 11.43
C ARG A 3 16.53 36.76 10.62
N ALA A 4 16.44 35.59 11.24
CA ALA A 4 16.46 34.31 10.54
C ALA A 4 15.20 34.15 9.66
N PRO A 5 15.27 33.45 8.51
CA PRO A 5 14.14 33.31 7.60
C PRO A 5 13.10 32.34 8.19
N ALA A 6 11.84 32.60 7.85
CA ALA A 6 10.68 31.85 8.29
C ALA A 6 10.81 30.35 7.98
N ALA A 7 10.45 29.52 8.96
CA ALA A 7 10.30 28.07 8.80
C ALA A 7 9.34 27.78 7.63
N GLY A 8 9.80 26.93 6.71
CA GLY A 8 9.05 26.52 5.53
C GLY A 8 7.70 25.89 5.91
N ALA A 9 6.71 26.12 5.05
CA ALA A 9 5.33 25.64 5.23
C ALA A 9 5.28 24.11 5.53
N PRO A 10 4.36 23.65 6.39
CA PRO A 10 4.23 22.23 6.71
C PRO A 10 3.93 21.40 5.46
N ALA A 11 4.69 20.33 5.28
CA ALA A 11 4.54 19.43 4.15
C ALA A 11 3.16 18.74 4.16
N ARG A 12 2.51 18.73 3.00
CA ARG A 12 1.15 18.23 2.78
C ARG A 12 1.15 16.74 2.45
N LEU A 13 0.27 15.94 3.06
CA LEU A 13 0.08 14.54 2.70
C LEU A 13 -0.55 14.45 1.31
N ARG A 14 0.26 14.40 0.26
CA ARG A 14 -0.17 13.96 -1.06
C ARG A 14 0.17 12.49 -1.22
N LEU A 15 -0.78 11.62 -0.85
CA LEU A 15 -0.80 10.24 -1.32
C LEU A 15 -0.73 10.25 -2.86
N CYS A 16 0.07 9.37 -3.43
CA CYS A 16 0.39 9.31 -4.86
C CYS A 16 -0.86 9.48 -5.74
N HIS A 17 -0.70 10.27 -6.81
CA HIS A 17 -1.77 10.73 -7.69
C HIS A 17 -2.71 9.62 -8.14
N GLU A 18 -3.98 10.01 -8.27
CA GLU A 18 -5.02 9.32 -9.00
C GLU A 18 -4.51 8.98 -10.41
N ALA A 19 -4.50 7.69 -10.76
CA ALA A 19 -4.66 7.35 -12.17
C ALA A 19 -6.13 7.63 -12.50
N PRO A 20 -6.44 8.27 -13.65
CA PRO A 20 -7.82 8.49 -14.03
C PRO A 20 -8.54 7.15 -14.08
N ALA A 21 -9.82 7.14 -13.66
CA ALA A 21 -10.69 6.00 -13.86
C ALA A 21 -10.54 5.49 -15.31
N PRO A 22 -10.49 4.17 -15.56
CA PRO A 22 -10.36 3.67 -16.91
C PRO A 22 -11.49 4.25 -17.75
N ALA A 23 -11.14 5.02 -18.77
CA ALA A 23 -12.08 5.50 -19.76
C ALA A 23 -12.77 4.28 -20.36
N ALA A 24 -14.10 4.27 -20.31
CA ALA A 24 -14.89 3.29 -21.03
C ALA A 24 -14.62 3.48 -22.53
N SER A 25 -13.71 2.69 -23.10
CA SER A 25 -13.49 2.65 -24.55
C SER A 25 -14.60 1.83 -25.20
N GLY A 26 -15.36 2.50 -26.05
CA GLY A 26 -16.43 1.89 -26.82
C GLY A 26 -15.90 0.84 -27.82
N GLY A 27 -16.50 -0.34 -27.74
CA GLY A 27 -16.96 -1.16 -28.87
C GLY A 27 -15.96 -1.63 -29.94
N SER A 28 -15.60 -2.91 -29.88
CA SER A 28 -15.61 -3.79 -31.05
C SER A 28 -16.62 -4.91 -30.80
N LYS A 29 -17.60 -5.06 -31.70
CA LYS A 29 -18.64 -6.09 -31.65
C LYS A 29 -18.02 -7.46 -32.00
N GLY A 30 -17.63 -8.21 -30.98
CA GLY A 30 -17.35 -9.65 -31.06
C GLY A 30 -18.45 -10.43 -30.33
N SER A 31 -18.90 -11.54 -30.91
CA SER A 31 -20.08 -12.32 -30.55
C SER A 31 -20.34 -12.47 -29.04
N ALA A 32 -21.56 -12.13 -28.62
CA ALA A 32 -22.06 -12.33 -27.27
C ALA A 32 -22.14 -13.83 -26.91
N GLN A 33 -21.18 -14.31 -26.11
CA GLN A 33 -21.47 -15.38 -25.17
C GLN A 33 -22.08 -14.71 -23.93
N LEU A 34 -23.31 -15.05 -23.57
CA LEU A 34 -23.86 -14.75 -22.25
C LEU A 34 -23.07 -15.56 -21.21
N GLY A 35 -21.87 -15.09 -20.88
CA GLY A 35 -21.10 -15.60 -19.76
C GLY A 35 -21.86 -15.28 -18.49
N ILE A 36 -22.33 -16.31 -17.79
CA ILE A 36 -22.86 -16.15 -16.44
C ILE A 36 -21.76 -15.48 -15.62
N GLN A 37 -21.97 -14.20 -15.27
CA GLN A 37 -21.07 -13.51 -14.38
C GLN A 37 -21.18 -14.15 -13.00
N PRO A 38 -20.05 -14.50 -12.35
CA PRO A 38 -20.09 -15.09 -11.03
C PRO A 38 -20.76 -14.15 -10.03
N THR A 39 -21.65 -14.69 -9.20
CA THR A 39 -22.39 -13.93 -8.18
C THR A 39 -21.60 -13.74 -6.88
N PHE A 40 -20.33 -14.18 -6.86
CA PHE A 40 -19.45 -14.13 -5.71
C PHE A 40 -18.01 -13.85 -6.14
N GLY A 41 -17.20 -13.43 -5.18
CA GLY A 41 -15.75 -13.28 -5.31
C GLY A 41 -15.03 -13.88 -4.12
N ILE A 42 -13.70 -13.96 -4.19
CA ILE A 42 -12.86 -14.54 -3.15
C ILE A 42 -11.88 -13.47 -2.64
N LEU A 43 -11.81 -13.33 -1.31
CA LEU A 43 -10.70 -12.63 -0.64
C LEU A 43 -9.74 -13.67 -0.07
N PHE A 44 -8.49 -13.63 -0.50
CA PHE A 44 -7.41 -14.42 0.10
C PHE A 44 -6.64 -13.58 1.09
N ASP A 45 -6.56 -14.04 2.34
CA ASP A 45 -5.43 -13.64 3.18
C ASP A 45 -4.12 -14.14 2.54
N ILE A 46 -3.02 -13.44 2.78
CA ILE A 46 -1.70 -13.78 2.23
C ILE A 46 -0.92 -14.59 3.26
N ASP A 47 -0.79 -14.07 4.46
CA ASP A 47 0.13 -14.58 5.49
C ASP A 47 -0.52 -15.75 6.24
N GLY A 48 0.05 -16.95 6.10
CA GLY A 48 -0.51 -18.19 6.65
C GLY A 48 -1.42 -18.95 5.68
N VAL A 49 -1.87 -18.32 4.60
CA VAL A 49 -2.77 -18.92 3.58
C VAL A 49 -2.05 -19.19 2.26
N LEU A 50 -1.36 -18.18 1.71
CA LEU A 50 -0.60 -18.31 0.45
C LEU A 50 0.91 -18.47 0.71
N VAL A 51 1.39 -17.88 1.80
CA VAL A 51 2.80 -17.93 2.22
C VAL A 51 2.91 -18.22 3.71
N ARG A 52 3.99 -18.87 4.13
CA ARG A 52 4.41 -18.96 5.54
C ARG A 52 5.77 -18.29 5.68
N GLY A 53 5.78 -17.06 6.20
CA GLY A 53 6.98 -16.22 6.21
C GLY A 53 7.40 -15.87 4.77
N ARG A 54 8.54 -16.39 4.32
CA ARG A 54 9.03 -16.21 2.94
C ARG A 54 8.76 -17.42 2.04
N THR A 55 8.18 -18.49 2.59
CA THR A 55 8.01 -19.77 1.89
C THR A 55 6.60 -19.87 1.30
N PRO A 56 6.44 -20.07 -0.02
CA PRO A 56 5.13 -20.34 -0.62
C PRO A 56 4.48 -21.59 -0.05
N ILE A 57 3.16 -21.56 0.16
CA ILE A 57 2.39 -22.76 0.51
C ILE A 57 2.11 -23.52 -0.79
N PRO A 58 2.60 -24.77 -0.97
CA PRO A 58 2.49 -25.48 -2.26
C PRO A 58 1.05 -25.68 -2.75
N ALA A 59 0.10 -25.79 -1.82
CA ALA A 59 -1.32 -25.93 -2.14
C ALA A 59 -1.91 -24.66 -2.79
N ALA A 60 -1.33 -23.48 -2.54
CA ALA A 60 -1.82 -22.21 -3.08
C ALA A 60 -1.78 -22.21 -4.61
N ARG A 61 -0.67 -22.62 -5.21
CA ARG A 61 -0.55 -22.70 -6.67
C ARG A 61 -1.56 -23.66 -7.28
N LYS A 62 -1.75 -24.84 -6.66
CA LYS A 62 -2.76 -25.82 -7.11
C LYS A 62 -4.19 -25.27 -7.00
N ALA A 63 -4.48 -24.47 -5.97
CA ALA A 63 -5.78 -23.82 -5.83
C ALA A 63 -5.99 -22.78 -6.94
N PHE A 64 -4.99 -21.96 -7.24
CA PHE A 64 -5.07 -20.98 -8.33
C PHE A 64 -5.21 -21.65 -9.69
N GLN A 65 -4.53 -22.76 -9.97
CA GLN A 65 -4.75 -23.52 -11.20
C GLN A 65 -6.21 -23.96 -11.40
N LYS A 66 -6.95 -24.24 -10.31
CA LYS A 66 -8.39 -24.57 -10.36
C LYS A 66 -9.29 -23.34 -10.51
N LEU A 67 -8.77 -22.15 -10.22
CA LEU A 67 -9.48 -20.88 -10.34
C LEU A 67 -9.22 -20.18 -11.69
N LEU A 68 -8.45 -20.79 -12.59
CA LEU A 68 -8.16 -20.24 -13.92
C LEU A 68 -8.93 -21.01 -15.00
N ASN A 69 -9.37 -20.29 -16.03
CA ASN A 69 -9.82 -20.90 -17.27
C ASN A 69 -8.63 -21.35 -18.15
N SER A 70 -8.91 -21.94 -19.31
CA SER A 70 -7.88 -22.38 -20.26
C SER A 70 -7.05 -21.24 -20.85
N GLN A 71 -7.52 -20.00 -20.75
CA GLN A 71 -6.81 -18.79 -21.15
C GLN A 71 -5.99 -18.15 -20.02
N GLY A 72 -5.93 -18.79 -18.83
CA GLY A 72 -5.19 -18.27 -17.68
C GLY A 72 -5.85 -17.06 -17.00
N GLN A 73 -7.16 -16.89 -17.18
CA GLN A 73 -7.93 -15.83 -16.54
C GLN A 73 -8.71 -16.38 -15.35
N LEU A 74 -8.84 -15.58 -14.29
CA LEU A 74 -9.58 -15.96 -13.09
C LEU A 74 -11.07 -16.18 -13.42
N LEU A 75 -11.61 -17.31 -12.97
CA LEU A 75 -13.02 -17.70 -13.14
C LEU A 75 -13.95 -16.84 -12.29
N VAL A 76 -13.45 -16.27 -11.20
CA VAL A 76 -14.18 -15.39 -10.27
C VAL A 76 -13.31 -14.20 -9.86
N PRO A 77 -13.91 -13.06 -9.48
CA PRO A 77 -13.16 -11.94 -8.91
C PRO A 77 -12.34 -12.37 -7.69
N VAL A 78 -11.05 -12.05 -7.68
CA VAL A 78 -10.14 -12.34 -6.57
C VAL A 78 -9.45 -11.07 -6.11
N VAL A 79 -9.42 -10.86 -4.79
CA VAL A 79 -8.66 -9.83 -4.09
C VAL A 79 -7.78 -10.50 -3.05
N PHE A 80 -6.60 -9.95 -2.82
CA PHE A 80 -5.62 -10.39 -1.84
C PHE A 80 -5.54 -9.35 -0.72
N VAL A 81 -5.63 -9.79 0.53
CA VAL A 81 -5.57 -8.94 1.72
C VAL A 81 -4.41 -9.36 2.62
N THR A 82 -3.72 -8.40 3.21
CA THR A 82 -2.68 -8.64 4.23
C THR A 82 -2.63 -7.47 5.20
N ASN A 83 -2.32 -7.76 6.46
CA ASN A 83 -2.00 -6.76 7.47
C ASN A 83 -0.58 -6.21 7.34
N ALA A 84 0.24 -6.71 6.40
CA ALA A 84 1.56 -6.18 6.14
C ALA A 84 1.47 -4.75 5.58
N GLY A 85 2.32 -3.85 6.11
CA GLY A 85 2.46 -2.46 5.65
C GLY A 85 3.85 -2.12 5.12
N ASN A 86 4.74 -3.11 4.99
CA ASN A 86 6.18 -2.89 4.79
C ASN A 86 6.65 -2.71 3.34
N CYS A 87 5.73 -2.68 2.37
CA CYS A 87 6.02 -2.41 0.98
C CYS A 87 4.82 -1.77 0.27
N LEU A 88 5.00 -1.34 -0.98
CA LEU A 88 3.93 -0.86 -1.84
C LEU A 88 3.05 -2.01 -2.34
N CYS A 89 1.77 -1.73 -2.59
CA CYS A 89 0.83 -2.71 -3.16
C CYS A 89 1.33 -3.31 -4.48
N GLN A 90 1.97 -2.51 -5.34
CA GLN A 90 2.57 -3.01 -6.59
C GLN A 90 3.64 -4.06 -6.33
N LYS A 91 4.58 -3.80 -5.41
CA LYS A 91 5.64 -4.75 -5.07
C LYS A 91 5.08 -6.07 -4.53
N LYS A 92 3.98 -6.01 -3.75
CA LYS A 92 3.29 -7.21 -3.27
C LYS A 92 2.58 -7.94 -4.41
N ALA A 93 1.93 -7.23 -5.33
CA ALA A 93 1.28 -7.82 -6.51
C ALA A 93 2.29 -8.56 -7.40
N ASP A 94 3.46 -7.98 -7.65
CA ASP A 94 4.54 -8.61 -8.42
C ASP A 94 5.03 -9.90 -7.73
N GLN A 95 5.22 -9.85 -6.41
CA GLN A 95 5.62 -11.02 -5.61
C GLN A 95 4.60 -12.15 -5.69
N LEU A 96 3.32 -11.83 -5.52
CA LEU A 96 2.23 -12.80 -5.61
C LEU A 96 2.11 -13.36 -7.03
N SER A 97 2.30 -12.52 -8.05
CA SER A 97 2.23 -12.95 -9.44
C SER A 97 3.28 -14.01 -9.75
N HIS A 98 4.52 -13.77 -9.32
CA HIS A 98 5.60 -14.74 -9.46
C HIS A 98 5.34 -16.03 -8.66
N LEU A 99 4.81 -15.90 -7.44
CA LEU A 99 4.55 -17.03 -6.55
C LEU A 99 3.47 -17.97 -7.10
N LEU A 100 2.36 -17.38 -7.54
CA LEU A 100 1.17 -18.10 -7.99
C LEU A 100 1.18 -18.43 -9.48
N GLU A 101 2.08 -17.81 -10.26
CA GLU A 101 2.12 -17.88 -11.73
C GLU A 101 0.83 -17.38 -12.37
N VAL A 102 0.28 -16.31 -11.81
CA VAL A 102 -0.96 -15.65 -12.27
C VAL A 102 -0.70 -14.14 -12.32
N PRO A 103 -1.10 -13.43 -13.38
CA PRO A 103 -0.99 -11.97 -13.40
C PRO A 103 -1.91 -11.34 -12.33
N ILE A 104 -1.31 -10.63 -11.38
CA ILE A 104 -2.05 -9.93 -10.31
C ILE A 104 -1.78 -8.43 -10.42
N SER A 105 -2.85 -7.65 -10.53
CA SER A 105 -2.78 -6.18 -10.52
C SER A 105 -2.61 -5.65 -9.10
N LYS A 106 -1.97 -4.49 -8.95
CA LYS A 106 -1.91 -3.73 -7.69
C LYS A 106 -3.29 -3.46 -7.09
N ASP A 107 -4.32 -3.30 -7.94
CA ASP A 107 -5.68 -2.97 -7.50
C ASP A 107 -6.40 -4.19 -6.89
N GLN A 108 -5.87 -5.39 -7.12
CA GLN A 108 -6.30 -6.62 -6.46
C GLN A 108 -5.62 -6.83 -5.10
N VAL A 109 -4.72 -5.95 -4.67
CA VAL A 109 -3.98 -6.10 -3.40
C VAL A 109 -4.36 -5.01 -2.40
N MET A 110 -4.90 -5.43 -1.27
CA MET A 110 -5.20 -4.59 -0.10
C MET A 110 -4.18 -4.87 1.00
N MET A 111 -3.41 -3.84 1.34
CA MET A 111 -2.45 -3.85 2.45
C MET A 111 -3.02 -3.08 3.64
N SER A 112 -2.40 -3.17 4.81
CA SER A 112 -2.89 -2.50 6.04
C SER A 112 -3.07 -0.99 5.88
N HIS A 113 -2.23 -0.35 5.05
CA HIS A 113 -2.30 1.08 4.77
C HIS A 113 -3.26 1.44 3.63
N SER A 114 -3.81 0.48 2.88
CA SER A 114 -4.71 0.78 1.75
C SER A 114 -5.96 1.58 2.17
N PRO A 115 -6.63 1.29 3.30
CA PRO A 115 -7.76 2.09 3.78
C PRO A 115 -7.42 3.55 4.07
N LEU A 116 -6.16 3.91 4.36
CA LEU A 116 -5.76 5.29 4.69
C LEU A 116 -6.11 6.31 3.59
N ARG A 117 -6.25 5.84 2.35
CA ARG A 117 -6.69 6.65 1.19
C ARG A 117 -8.10 7.21 1.35
N MET A 118 -8.99 6.52 2.09
CA MET A 118 -10.38 6.96 2.27
C MET A 118 -10.54 7.98 3.40
N PHE A 119 -9.56 8.10 4.31
CA PHE A 119 -9.63 9.01 5.45
C PHE A 119 -9.21 10.45 5.09
N ARG A 120 -9.92 11.03 4.11
CA ARG A 120 -9.67 12.38 3.55
C ARG A 120 -9.56 13.47 4.62
N ARG A 121 -10.31 13.33 5.73
CA ARG A 121 -10.30 14.28 6.87
C ARG A 121 -8.91 14.49 7.50
N TYR A 122 -7.98 13.53 7.33
CA TYR A 122 -6.63 13.59 7.88
C TYR A 122 -5.56 13.96 6.85
N HIS A 123 -5.92 14.17 5.58
CA HIS A 123 -4.94 14.43 4.50
C HIS A 123 -4.32 15.83 4.58
N ASP A 124 -5.01 16.80 5.18
CA ASP A 124 -4.47 18.15 5.44
C ASP A 124 -4.01 18.33 6.90
N LYS A 125 -3.84 17.24 7.65
CA LYS A 125 -3.53 17.25 9.09
C LYS A 125 -2.09 16.87 9.36
N CYS A 126 -1.55 17.34 10.48
CA CYS A 126 -0.24 16.89 10.95
C CYS A 126 -0.38 15.49 11.57
N VAL A 127 -0.14 14.46 10.75
CA VAL A 127 -0.24 13.05 11.15
C VAL A 127 1.15 12.48 11.40
N LEU A 128 1.36 11.82 12.53
CA LEU A 128 2.54 10.99 12.78
C LEU A 128 2.32 9.59 12.20
N VAL A 129 3.18 9.14 11.29
CA VAL A 129 3.16 7.77 10.77
C VAL A 129 4.37 7.02 11.31
N SER A 130 4.10 5.96 12.05
CA SER A 130 5.10 4.99 12.50
C SER A 130 4.92 3.69 11.72
N GLY A 131 6.01 3.00 11.41
CA GLY A 131 5.95 1.74 10.69
C GLY A 131 7.28 1.38 10.02
N GLN A 132 7.32 0.19 9.41
CA GLN A 132 8.47 -0.27 8.62
C GLN A 132 8.16 -0.16 7.13
N GLY A 133 9.21 -0.02 6.31
CA GLY A 133 9.09 -0.03 4.85
C GLY A 133 9.26 1.37 4.22
N PRO A 134 8.89 1.52 2.93
CA PRO A 134 9.05 2.77 2.21
C PRO A 134 7.99 3.79 2.64
N LEU A 135 8.07 4.24 3.89
CA LEU A 135 7.10 5.17 4.49
C LEU A 135 6.93 6.42 3.66
N LEU A 136 7.99 6.97 3.06
CA LEU A 136 7.91 8.16 2.20
C LEU A 136 7.07 7.94 0.94
N ASP A 137 7.09 6.72 0.39
CA ASP A 137 6.28 6.35 -0.79
C ASP A 137 4.83 6.01 -0.39
N ILE A 138 4.61 5.57 0.86
CA ILE A 138 3.29 5.22 1.42
C ILE A 138 2.57 6.48 1.96
N ALA A 139 3.31 7.37 2.62
CA ALA A 139 2.84 8.58 3.28
C ALA A 139 3.96 9.65 3.24
N LYS A 140 3.73 10.75 2.53
CA LYS A 140 4.66 11.90 2.56
C LYS A 140 4.63 12.52 3.96
N GLN A 141 5.74 12.48 4.71
CA GLN A 141 5.76 12.93 6.10
C GLN A 141 7.07 13.60 6.54
N LEU A 142 6.97 14.35 7.65
CA LEU A 142 7.91 15.23 8.37
C LEU A 142 9.25 14.61 8.82
N ARG A 143 9.64 13.45 8.26
CA ARG A 143 10.78 12.64 8.72
C ARG A 143 12.12 13.37 8.65
N GLU A 144 12.27 14.31 7.72
CA GLU A 144 13.48 15.13 7.59
C GLU A 144 13.64 16.14 8.73
N THR A 145 12.55 16.52 9.40
CA THR A 145 12.55 17.59 10.40
C THR A 145 12.82 17.08 11.83
N TYR A 146 12.53 15.80 12.12
CA TYR A 146 12.60 15.24 13.48
C TYR A 146 13.18 13.82 13.53
N PRO A 147 14.51 13.66 13.36
CA PRO A 147 15.19 12.36 13.34
C PRO A 147 15.12 11.59 14.67
N LEU A 148 14.72 12.25 15.77
CA LEU A 148 14.53 11.60 17.07
C LEU A 148 13.24 10.79 17.18
N LEU A 149 12.28 10.97 16.24
CA LEU A 149 11.05 10.18 16.21
C LEU A 149 11.26 8.77 15.66
N ASP A 150 12.40 8.51 15.01
CA ASP A 150 12.76 7.21 14.45
C ASP A 150 13.87 6.57 15.29
N MET A 151 13.47 5.96 16.42
CA MET A 151 14.39 5.25 17.32
C MET A 151 14.53 3.76 17.01
N VAL A 152 13.72 3.24 16.08
CA VAL A 152 13.64 1.80 15.78
C VAL A 152 14.60 1.41 14.64
N ASP A 153 14.90 2.33 13.72
CA ASP A 153 15.94 2.12 12.72
C ASP A 153 17.34 2.35 13.33
N HIS A 154 17.98 1.26 13.75
CA HIS A 154 19.31 1.31 14.38
C HIS A 154 20.40 1.84 13.45
N ASP A 155 20.27 1.67 12.13
CA ASP A 155 21.24 2.15 11.15
C ASP A 155 21.17 3.67 11.01
N ARG A 156 20.01 4.27 11.32
CA ARG A 156 19.72 5.70 11.13
C ARG A 156 19.55 6.49 12.42
N ARG A 157 19.69 5.82 13.57
CA ARG A 157 19.57 6.44 14.90
C ARG A 157 20.63 7.54 15.07
N PRO A 158 20.23 8.78 15.43
CA PRO A 158 21.19 9.84 15.73
C PRO A 158 22.09 9.46 16.92
N LYS A 159 23.41 9.54 16.74
CA LYS A 159 24.41 9.26 17.80
C LYS A 159 24.58 10.41 18.79
N VAL A 160 24.16 11.61 18.41
CA VAL A 160 24.24 12.82 19.24
C VAL A 160 22.84 13.44 19.33
N LEU A 161 22.35 13.60 20.56
CA LEU A 161 21.06 14.22 20.85
C LEU A 161 21.25 15.73 20.95
N HIS A 162 21.10 16.45 19.85
CA HIS A 162 20.83 17.89 19.94
C HIS A 162 19.33 18.05 20.13
N LEU A 163 18.89 18.48 21.32
CA LEU A 163 17.52 18.91 21.58
C LEU A 163 17.39 20.31 20.98
N PRO A 164 16.82 20.48 19.79
CA PRO A 164 16.58 21.82 19.31
C PRO A 164 15.32 22.30 20.05
N THR A 165 15.32 23.53 20.56
CA THR A 165 14.10 24.17 21.08
C THR A 165 13.14 24.29 19.91
N MET A 166 12.25 23.32 19.75
CA MET A 166 11.42 23.16 18.57
C MET A 166 9.96 23.24 18.97
N ASP A 167 9.26 24.21 18.40
CA ASP A 167 7.81 24.17 18.30
C ASP A 167 7.44 23.01 17.39
N PHE A 168 7.06 21.88 18.00
CA PHE A 168 6.47 20.78 17.25
C PHE A 168 5.07 21.20 16.81
N PRO A 169 4.71 21.05 15.52
CA PRO A 169 3.33 21.20 15.12
C PRO A 169 2.49 20.19 15.91
N LYS A 170 1.32 20.63 16.40
CA LYS A 170 0.40 19.76 17.13
C LYS A 170 0.08 18.54 16.27
N ILE A 171 0.42 17.35 16.77
CA ILE A 171 0.06 16.09 16.14
C ILE A 171 -1.46 15.90 16.31
N GLU A 172 -2.17 15.78 15.19
CA GLU A 172 -3.63 15.66 15.15
C GLU A 172 -4.08 14.21 14.98
N ALA A 173 -3.20 13.32 14.51
CA ALA A 173 -3.44 11.88 14.45
C ALA A 173 -2.13 11.08 14.46
N VAL A 174 -2.22 9.82 14.87
CA VAL A 174 -1.13 8.85 14.83
C VAL A 174 -1.58 7.63 14.02
N ILE A 175 -0.73 7.17 13.11
CA ILE A 175 -0.88 5.94 12.33
C ILE A 175 0.29 5.02 12.72
N LEU A 176 -0.02 3.76 12.98
CA LEU A 176 0.90 2.72 13.42
C LEU A 176 0.98 1.59 12.39
#